data_AF-A0A4R0RAC4-F1
#
_entry.id   AF-A0A4R0RAC4-F1
#
_cell.length_a   1.000
_cell.length_b   1.000
_cell.length_c   1.000
_cell.angle_alpha   90.00
_cell.angle_beta   90.00
_cell.angle_gamma   90.00
#
_symmetry.space_group_name_H-M   'P 1'
#
loop_
_entity.id
_entity.type
_entity.pdbx_description
1 polymer ?
#
loop_
_entity_poly.entity_id
_entity_poly.type
_entity_poly.pdbx_seq_one_letter_code
_entity_poly.pdbx_strand_id
1 'polypeptide(L)'
;MIILEEKMSLPPPPPYVLPAPVSPPPPFRQSEKSAPTLTNIPPYILLRIVYELFSRQASIEKQRQTLYWLNINLRRVSRGLYIACMHVLRSTYLPAYTSLVRPPYTSDPFPHHNNAASTPSALSPYPSDSPVLSLQRETRVLDLFIALKVREDVWLDDSELHLERDESFRDLFDLMQPRSRMEDLVRHYGVREGTIVVGEPPIAISTSKGRQIVPIPFGVVSVSFSSRRVGLVISTRERKRTIVEAERTKDERLEVAAKHLVAQLRMWLCSGSH
;
A
#
# COMPACT_ATOMS: atom_id res chain seq x y z
N MET A 1 22.92 42.51 -68.75
CA MET A 1 23.85 41.54 -68.12
C MET A 1 23.15 41.07 -66.85
N ILE A 2 22.63 39.84 -66.66
CA ILE A 2 22.63 38.56 -67.39
C ILE A 2 21.23 37.94 -67.19
N ILE A 3 20.75 37.26 -68.21
CA ILE A 3 19.51 36.45 -68.28
C ILE A 3 19.79 35.10 -67.62
N LEU A 4 18.86 34.56 -66.83
CA LEU A 4 18.73 33.11 -66.61
C LEU A 4 17.24 32.75 -66.43
N GLU A 5 16.52 32.63 -67.55
CA GLU A 5 15.39 31.73 -67.67
C GLU A 5 15.92 30.30 -67.70
N GLU A 6 16.02 29.64 -66.56
CA GLU A 6 16.31 28.21 -66.48
C GLU A 6 15.00 27.44 -66.33
N LYS A 7 14.24 27.41 -67.42
CA LYS A 7 13.07 26.54 -67.57
C LYS A 7 13.60 25.11 -67.72
N MET A 8 13.83 24.44 -66.59
CA MET A 8 14.20 23.03 -66.53
C MET A 8 13.23 22.20 -67.37
N SER A 9 13.69 21.73 -68.52
CA SER A 9 13.01 20.77 -69.37
C SER A 9 13.01 19.40 -68.68
N LEU A 10 12.06 19.17 -67.78
CA LEU A 10 11.81 17.85 -67.24
C LEU A 10 11.28 16.94 -68.37
N PRO A 11 11.81 15.71 -68.52
CA PRO A 11 11.25 14.75 -69.46
C PRO A 11 9.78 14.47 -69.09
N PRO A 12 8.92 14.20 -70.09
CA PRO A 12 7.51 13.90 -69.83
C PRO A 12 7.40 12.68 -68.91
N PRO A 13 6.42 12.65 -67.99
CA PRO A 13 6.24 11.54 -67.08
C PRO A 13 6.01 10.24 -67.87
N PRO A 14 6.52 9.10 -67.36
CA PRO A 14 6.34 7.81 -68.00
C PRO A 14 4.85 7.48 -68.19
N PRO A 15 4.49 6.70 -69.23
CA PRO A 15 3.10 6.30 -69.47
C PRO A 15 2.52 5.57 -68.27
N TYR A 16 1.31 5.94 -67.83
CA TYR A 16 0.60 5.21 -66.79
C TYR A 16 0.32 3.78 -67.26
N VAL A 17 1.08 2.83 -66.74
CA VAL A 17 0.80 1.41 -66.93
C VAL A 17 -0.44 1.08 -66.08
N LEU A 18 -1.49 0.57 -66.72
CA LEU A 18 -2.67 0.06 -66.02
C LEU A 18 -2.21 -0.98 -64.99
N PRO A 19 -2.64 -0.86 -63.72
CA PRO A 19 -2.22 -1.82 -62.70
C PRO A 19 -2.72 -3.21 -63.10
N ALA A 20 -1.78 -4.15 -63.23
CA ALA A 20 -2.09 -5.58 -63.26
C ALA A 20 -2.98 -5.91 -62.05
N PRO A 21 -3.87 -6.92 -62.12
CA PRO A 21 -4.79 -7.24 -61.04
C PRO A 21 -3.99 -7.59 -59.78
N VAL A 22 -3.85 -6.59 -58.90
CA VAL A 22 -3.18 -6.70 -57.62
C VAL A 22 -4.08 -7.57 -56.76
N SER A 23 -3.51 -8.64 -56.21
CA SER A 23 -4.10 -9.42 -55.14
C SER A 23 -4.77 -8.49 -54.12
N PRO A 24 -5.97 -8.83 -53.62
CA PRO A 24 -6.68 -7.96 -52.69
C PRO A 24 -5.76 -7.60 -51.53
N PRO A 25 -5.76 -6.35 -51.07
CA PRO A 25 -4.95 -5.96 -49.92
C PRO A 25 -5.25 -6.93 -48.78
N PRO A 26 -4.24 -7.41 -48.03
CA PRO A 26 -4.46 -8.33 -46.93
C PRO A 26 -5.54 -7.72 -46.04
N PRO A 27 -6.55 -8.50 -45.61
CA PRO A 27 -7.64 -7.97 -44.81
C PRO A 27 -6.99 -7.26 -43.62
N PHE A 28 -7.24 -5.95 -43.50
CA PHE A 28 -6.79 -5.20 -42.34
C PHE A 28 -7.22 -6.00 -41.12
N ARG A 29 -6.25 -6.52 -40.36
CA ARG A 29 -6.54 -7.14 -39.07
C ARG A 29 -7.23 -6.05 -38.28
N GLN A 30 -8.55 -6.13 -38.19
CA GLN A 30 -9.31 -5.43 -37.20
C GLN A 30 -8.84 -6.01 -35.89
N SER A 31 -7.73 -5.50 -35.35
CA SER A 31 -7.45 -5.70 -33.94
C SER A 31 -8.70 -5.18 -33.27
N GLU A 32 -9.45 -6.05 -32.61
CA GLU A 32 -10.51 -5.66 -31.70
C GLU A 32 -9.84 -4.78 -30.64
N LYS A 33 -9.70 -3.49 -30.94
CA LYS A 33 -9.22 -2.51 -29.99
C LYS A 33 -10.36 -2.41 -29.00
N SER A 34 -10.22 -3.12 -27.89
CA SER A 34 -11.11 -2.96 -26.75
C SER A 34 -11.24 -1.46 -26.49
N ALA A 35 -12.49 -0.99 -26.37
CA ALA A 35 -12.77 0.42 -26.17
C ALA A 35 -11.93 0.91 -24.97
N PRO A 36 -11.29 2.08 -25.07
CA PRO A 36 -10.47 2.59 -23.98
C PRO A 36 -11.36 2.82 -22.75
N THR A 37 -11.17 2.00 -21.72
CA THR A 37 -11.83 2.17 -20.42
C THR A 37 -10.86 2.81 -19.42
N LEU A 38 -11.41 3.41 -18.37
CA LEU A 38 -10.64 3.96 -17.25
C LEU A 38 -9.70 2.94 -16.58
N THR A 39 -9.98 1.64 -16.72
CA THR A 39 -9.14 0.55 -16.18
C THR A 39 -7.90 0.28 -17.03
N ASN A 40 -7.92 0.67 -18.31
CA ASN A 40 -6.80 0.48 -19.24
C ASN A 40 -5.78 1.63 -19.16
N ILE A 41 -6.07 2.67 -18.37
CA ILE A 41 -5.18 3.82 -18.19
C ILE A 41 -4.01 3.43 -17.26
N PRO A 42 -2.75 3.74 -17.64
CA PRO A 42 -1.61 3.47 -16.78
C PRO A 42 -1.70 4.16 -15.40
N PRO A 43 -1.23 3.52 -14.30
CA PRO A 43 -1.37 4.06 -12.95
C PRO A 43 -0.75 5.46 -12.75
N TYR A 44 0.36 5.76 -13.41
CA TYR A 44 1.02 7.07 -13.30
C TYR A 44 0.19 8.20 -13.92
N ILE A 45 -0.62 7.91 -14.95
CA ILE A 45 -1.55 8.86 -15.54
C ILE A 45 -2.72 9.11 -14.58
N LEU A 46 -3.29 8.06 -13.99
CA LEU A 46 -4.34 8.19 -12.97
C LEU A 46 -3.85 9.04 -11.79
N LEU A 47 -2.63 8.77 -11.31
CA LEU A 47 -2.01 9.55 -10.25
C LEU A 47 -1.84 11.02 -10.65
N ARG A 48 -1.37 11.30 -11.88
CA ARG A 48 -1.26 12.67 -12.38
C ARG A 48 -2.62 13.36 -12.43
N ILE A 49 -3.66 12.70 -12.93
CA ILE A 49 -5.03 13.23 -12.95
C ILE A 49 -5.47 13.61 -11.54
N VAL A 50 -5.29 12.73 -10.55
CA VAL A 50 -5.67 13.02 -9.15
C VAL A 50 -4.86 14.18 -8.58
N TYR A 51 -3.57 14.31 -8.90
CA TYR A 51 -2.77 15.48 -8.49
C TYR A 51 -3.25 16.78 -9.11
N GLU A 52 -3.69 16.77 -10.37
CA GLU A 52 -4.24 17.99 -11.01
C GLU A 52 -5.59 18.41 -10.41
N LEU A 53 -6.39 17.46 -9.90
CA LEU A 53 -7.59 17.79 -9.13
C LEU A 53 -7.25 18.53 -7.81
N PHE A 54 -6.08 18.23 -7.24
CA PHE A 54 -5.54 18.92 -6.08
C PHE A 54 -4.78 20.19 -6.49
N SER A 55 -5.53 21.22 -6.90
CA SER A 55 -4.92 22.50 -7.29
C SER A 55 -4.22 23.17 -6.11
N ARG A 56 -2.90 23.36 -6.22
CA ARG A 56 -2.09 24.08 -5.21
C ARG A 56 -2.45 25.55 -5.06
N GLN A 57 -3.15 26.12 -6.05
CA GLN A 57 -3.59 27.52 -6.04
C GLN A 57 -4.97 27.70 -5.39
N ALA A 58 -5.65 26.61 -5.06
CA ALA A 58 -6.95 26.67 -4.38
C ALA A 58 -6.81 27.13 -2.92
N SER A 59 -7.86 27.75 -2.38
CA SER A 59 -7.97 28.04 -0.94
C SER A 59 -7.87 26.75 -0.11
N ILE A 60 -7.45 26.87 1.15
CA ILE A 60 -7.29 25.73 2.07
C ILE A 60 -8.60 24.96 2.22
N GLU A 61 -9.72 25.65 2.35
CA GLU A 61 -11.07 25.06 2.42
C GLU A 61 -11.36 24.20 1.18
N LYS A 62 -11.11 24.74 -0.02
CA LYS A 62 -11.32 24.00 -1.26
C LYS A 62 -10.39 22.79 -1.38
N GLN A 63 -9.16 22.89 -0.87
CA GLN A 63 -8.25 21.74 -0.78
C GLN A 63 -8.81 20.67 0.15
N ARG A 64 -9.32 21.02 1.34
CA ARG A 64 -9.96 20.11 2.31
C ARG A 64 -11.20 19.43 1.73
N GLN A 65 -12.09 20.20 1.09
CA GLN A 65 -13.25 19.66 0.38
C GLN A 65 -12.84 18.67 -0.72
N THR A 66 -11.77 18.98 -1.47
CA THR A 66 -11.23 18.06 -2.49
C THR A 66 -10.75 16.76 -1.87
N LEU A 67 -9.96 16.81 -0.79
CA LEU A 67 -9.49 15.62 -0.07
C LEU A 67 -10.64 14.78 0.50
N TYR A 68 -11.69 15.43 1.01
CA TYR A 68 -12.93 14.77 1.45
C TYR A 68 -13.66 14.08 0.32
N TRP A 69 -13.78 14.74 -0.83
CA TRP A 69 -14.37 14.12 -2.01
C TRP A 69 -13.54 12.92 -2.51
N LEU A 70 -12.20 13.00 -2.51
CA LEU A 70 -11.34 11.86 -2.85
C LEU A 70 -11.58 10.66 -1.92
N ASN A 71 -11.71 10.93 -0.62
CA ASN A 71 -11.93 9.92 0.41
C ASN A 71 -13.34 9.30 0.37
N ILE A 72 -14.39 10.06 0.09
CA ILE A 72 -15.77 9.53 0.15
C ILE A 72 -16.25 9.02 -1.20
N ASN A 73 -15.82 9.63 -2.31
CA ASN A 73 -16.36 9.36 -3.65
C ASN A 73 -15.33 8.69 -4.56
N LEU A 74 -14.27 9.42 -4.96
CA LEU A 74 -13.42 8.99 -6.09
C LEU A 74 -12.73 7.64 -5.84
N ARG A 75 -12.26 7.38 -4.61
CA ARG A 75 -11.59 6.12 -4.27
C ARG A 75 -12.47 4.88 -4.43
N ARG A 76 -13.79 5.02 -4.53
CA ARG A 76 -14.76 3.91 -4.65
C ARG A 76 -15.08 3.52 -6.10
N VAL A 77 -14.61 4.30 -7.08
CA VAL A 77 -14.96 4.13 -8.49
C VAL A 77 -14.22 2.97 -9.15
N SER A 78 -12.92 2.85 -8.91
CA SER A 78 -12.10 1.75 -9.46
C SER A 78 -10.88 1.49 -8.58
N ARG A 79 -10.28 0.30 -8.71
CA ARG A 79 -9.06 -0.05 -7.97
C ARG A 79 -7.88 0.88 -8.29
N GLY A 80 -7.72 1.28 -9.55
CA GLY A 80 -6.67 2.22 -9.95
C GLY A 80 -6.84 3.59 -9.29
N LEU A 81 -8.08 4.09 -9.26
CA LEU A 81 -8.41 5.34 -8.59
C LEU A 81 -8.27 5.24 -7.07
N TYR A 82 -8.62 4.10 -6.46
CA TYR A 82 -8.36 3.86 -5.04
C TYR A 82 -6.88 4.06 -4.71
N ILE A 83 -5.98 3.42 -5.47
CA ILE A 83 -4.53 3.52 -5.24
C ILE A 83 -4.05 4.96 -5.41
N ALA A 84 -4.46 5.65 -6.48
CA ALA A 84 -4.08 7.03 -6.74
C ALA A 84 -4.60 8.00 -5.65
N CYS A 85 -5.87 7.87 -5.25
CA CYS A 85 -6.47 8.68 -4.19
C CYS A 85 -5.77 8.44 -2.85
N MET A 86 -5.58 7.17 -2.47
CA MET A 86 -4.92 6.83 -1.22
C MET A 86 -3.46 7.28 -1.21
N HIS A 87 -2.77 7.26 -2.35
CA HIS A 87 -1.42 7.82 -2.44
C HIS A 87 -1.39 9.30 -2.04
N VAL A 88 -2.26 10.13 -2.65
CA VAL A 88 -2.33 11.57 -2.35
C VAL A 88 -2.79 11.82 -0.90
N LEU A 89 -3.81 11.10 -0.45
CA LEU A 89 -4.31 11.23 0.93
C LEU A 89 -3.24 10.86 1.96
N ARG A 90 -2.57 9.72 1.77
CA ARG A 90 -1.51 9.26 2.68
C ARG A 90 -0.32 10.20 2.69
N SER A 91 0.18 10.66 1.54
CA SER A 91 1.31 11.59 1.50
C SER A 91 0.97 12.95 2.12
N THR A 92 -0.27 13.41 1.98
CA THR A 92 -0.73 14.68 2.56
C THR A 92 -0.85 14.61 4.08
N TYR A 93 -1.41 13.52 4.61
CA TYR A 93 -1.72 13.39 6.04
C TYR A 93 -0.63 12.68 6.87
N LEU A 94 0.38 12.08 6.23
CA LEU A 94 1.46 11.38 6.94
C LEU A 94 2.24 12.27 7.94
N PRO A 95 2.58 13.54 7.64
CA PRO A 95 3.23 14.40 8.63
C PRO A 95 2.37 14.62 9.88
N ALA A 96 1.08 14.92 9.68
CA ALA A 96 0.13 15.11 10.78
C ALA A 96 -0.04 13.83 11.61
N TYR A 97 -0.20 12.68 10.95
CA TYR A 97 -0.25 11.38 11.62
C TYR A 97 0.98 11.11 12.48
N THR A 98 2.18 11.34 11.92
CA THR A 98 3.45 11.09 12.61
C THR A 98 3.63 12.00 13.82
N SER A 99 3.16 13.25 13.76
CA SER A 99 3.23 14.20 14.88
C SER A 99 2.38 13.80 16.09
N LEU A 100 1.35 12.98 15.88
CA LEU A 100 0.43 12.50 16.92
C LEU A 100 0.86 11.17 17.55
N VAL A 101 1.88 10.52 16.99
CA VAL A 101 2.44 9.29 17.55
C VAL A 101 3.14 9.62 18.86
N ARG A 102 2.65 9.03 19.95
CA ARG A 102 3.13 9.31 21.30
C ARG A 102 4.46 8.60 21.54
N PRO A 103 5.52 9.30 22.00
CA PRO A 103 6.69 8.63 22.56
C PRO A 103 6.27 7.71 23.71
N PRO A 104 6.87 6.51 23.88
CA PRO A 104 8.04 5.96 23.18
C PRO A 104 7.70 5.16 21.89
N TYR A 105 6.46 5.25 21.40
CA TYR A 105 6.02 4.50 20.23
C TYR A 105 6.71 5.01 18.97
N THR A 106 6.92 4.08 18.04
CA THR A 106 7.45 4.37 16.71
C THR A 106 6.34 4.16 15.68
N SER A 107 6.55 4.69 14.48
CA SER A 107 5.61 4.61 13.37
C SER A 107 6.39 4.40 12.09
N ASP A 108 5.94 3.45 11.27
CA ASP A 108 6.42 3.25 9.92
C ASP A 108 5.30 2.58 9.11
N PRO A 109 4.30 3.38 8.67
CA PRO A 109 3.14 2.87 7.93
C PRO A 109 3.50 2.45 6.49
N PHE A 110 4.69 2.79 6.01
CA PHE A 110 5.20 2.44 4.68
C PHE A 110 6.65 2.00 4.78
N PRO A 111 6.92 0.78 5.30
CA PRO A 111 8.27 0.27 5.30
C PRO A 111 8.77 0.27 3.86
N HIS A 112 9.89 0.95 3.65
CA HIS A 112 10.57 0.91 2.36
C HIS A 112 10.85 -0.57 2.13
N HIS A 113 10.24 -1.15 1.09
CA HIS A 113 10.59 -2.49 0.66
C HIS A 113 12.03 -2.37 0.23
N ASN A 114 12.96 -2.68 1.14
CA ASN A 114 14.37 -2.56 0.88
C ASN A 114 14.63 -3.41 -0.36
N ASN A 115 15.07 -2.74 -1.42
CA ASN A 115 15.59 -3.35 -2.62
C ASN A 115 16.69 -4.32 -2.20
N ALA A 116 16.35 -5.57 -1.92
CA ALA A 116 17.23 -6.66 -2.25
C ALA A 116 17.39 -6.55 -3.78
N ALA A 117 18.59 -6.19 -4.21
CA ALA A 117 18.98 -6.13 -5.60
C ALA A 117 18.80 -7.52 -6.25
N SER A 118 17.58 -7.82 -6.65
CA SER A 118 17.17 -9.05 -7.33
C SER A 118 15.97 -8.72 -8.20
N THR A 119 16.21 -7.96 -9.28
CA THR A 119 15.47 -8.02 -10.54
C THR A 119 13.97 -7.63 -10.50
N PRO A 120 13.45 -6.82 -11.45
CA PRO A 120 12.01 -6.69 -11.64
C PRO A 120 11.47 -8.01 -12.22
N SER A 121 11.27 -9.02 -11.36
CA SER A 121 10.74 -10.31 -11.78
C SER A 121 9.23 -10.17 -11.96
N ALA A 122 8.83 -9.95 -13.21
CA ALA A 122 7.49 -10.21 -13.74
C ALA A 122 7.09 -11.71 -13.68
N LEU A 123 7.73 -12.51 -12.81
CA LEU A 123 7.60 -13.96 -12.70
C LEU A 123 7.58 -14.44 -11.23
N SER A 124 7.28 -13.58 -10.26
CA SER A 124 6.92 -14.08 -8.92
C SER A 124 5.60 -14.86 -9.03
N PRO A 125 5.55 -16.16 -8.68
CA PRO A 125 4.31 -16.95 -8.74
C PRO A 125 3.36 -16.64 -7.58
N TYR A 126 3.75 -15.75 -6.66
CA TYR A 126 2.89 -15.34 -5.55
C TYR A 126 1.92 -14.27 -6.04
N PRO A 127 0.61 -14.40 -5.73
CA PRO A 127 -0.35 -13.37 -6.09
C PRO A 127 0.14 -12.06 -5.51
N SER A 128 0.41 -11.10 -6.40
CA SER A 128 0.72 -9.72 -6.05
C SER A 128 -0.14 -9.30 -4.87
N ASP A 129 0.48 -9.05 -3.71
CA ASP A 129 -0.23 -8.48 -2.57
C ASP A 129 -1.02 -7.30 -3.10
N SER A 130 -2.34 -7.41 -3.03
CA SER A 130 -3.20 -6.36 -3.53
C SER A 130 -2.80 -5.09 -2.77
N PRO A 131 -2.45 -3.97 -3.40
CA PRO A 131 -2.20 -2.69 -2.70
C PRO A 131 -3.40 -2.22 -1.86
N VAL A 132 -4.55 -2.88 -1.99
CA VAL A 132 -5.76 -2.71 -1.17
C VAL A 132 -5.67 -3.49 0.17
N LEU A 133 -4.94 -4.60 0.20
CA LEU A 133 -4.65 -5.41 1.38
C LEU A 133 -3.16 -5.25 1.74
N SER A 134 -2.81 -4.08 2.27
CA SER A 134 -1.47 -3.86 2.81
C SER A 134 -1.18 -4.91 3.88
N LEU A 135 -0.09 -5.66 3.73
CA LEU A 135 0.45 -6.50 4.80
C LEU A 135 0.82 -5.68 6.04
N GLN A 136 1.13 -4.40 5.86
CA GLN A 136 1.46 -3.47 6.92
C GLN A 136 0.16 -2.99 7.59
N ARG A 137 -0.10 -3.50 8.80
CA ARG A 137 -1.35 -3.25 9.52
C ARG A 137 -1.44 -1.81 10.00
N GLU A 138 -0.32 -1.18 10.30
CA GLU A 138 -0.28 0.24 10.65
C GLU A 138 -0.80 1.14 9.51
N THR A 139 -0.63 0.75 8.24
CA THR A 139 -1.20 1.48 7.10
C THR A 139 -2.71 1.61 7.23
N ARG A 140 -3.40 0.60 7.77
CA ARG A 140 -4.85 0.65 8.00
C ARG A 140 -5.22 1.65 9.09
N VAL A 141 -4.38 1.82 10.10
CA VAL A 141 -4.58 2.83 11.15
C VAL A 141 -4.44 4.24 10.57
N LEU A 142 -3.43 4.46 9.72
CA LEU A 142 -3.29 5.69 8.96
C LEU A 142 -4.53 5.95 8.07
N ASP A 143 -5.06 4.94 7.39
CA ASP A 143 -6.26 5.10 6.55
C ASP A 143 -7.50 5.48 7.37
N LEU A 144 -7.64 4.95 8.59
CA LEU A 144 -8.69 5.34 9.53
C LEU A 144 -8.50 6.78 10.04
N PHE A 145 -7.26 7.14 10.38
CA PHE A 145 -6.91 8.51 10.75
C PHE A 145 -7.28 9.50 9.64
N ILE A 146 -6.92 9.21 8.38
CA ILE A 146 -7.27 10.03 7.21
C ILE A 146 -8.79 10.18 7.11
N ALA A 147 -9.54 9.07 7.21
CA ALA A 147 -10.99 9.10 7.07
C ALA A 147 -11.65 9.98 8.14
N LEU A 148 -11.11 9.98 9.36
CA LEU A 148 -11.59 10.82 10.45
C LEU A 148 -11.15 12.28 10.25
N LYS A 149 -9.86 12.52 10.02
CA LYS A 149 -9.28 13.87 9.93
C LYS A 149 -9.85 14.68 8.77
N VAL A 150 -9.98 14.07 7.60
CA VAL A 150 -10.56 14.72 6.42
C VAL A 150 -12.01 15.15 6.65
N ARG A 151 -12.77 14.39 7.45
CA ARG A 151 -14.15 14.74 7.82
C ARG A 151 -14.17 15.89 8.83
N GLU A 152 -13.35 15.82 9.87
CA GLU A 152 -13.22 16.89 10.86
C GLU A 152 -12.79 18.22 10.21
N ASP A 153 -11.83 18.17 9.28
CA ASP A 153 -11.34 19.35 8.56
C ASP A 153 -12.46 20.06 7.77
N VAL A 154 -13.32 19.32 7.09
CA VAL A 154 -14.46 19.91 6.34
C VAL A 154 -15.54 20.43 7.29
N TRP A 155 -15.80 19.75 8.41
CA TRP A 155 -16.79 20.20 9.37
C TRP A 155 -16.40 21.47 10.12
N LEU A 156 -15.10 21.66 10.36
CA LEU A 156 -14.56 22.92 10.88
C LEU A 156 -14.77 24.08 9.91
N ASP A 157 -14.64 23.82 8.60
CA ASP A 157 -14.87 24.83 7.57
C ASP A 157 -16.39 25.14 7.41
N ASP A 158 -17.26 24.12 7.51
CA ASP A 158 -18.71 24.26 7.29
C ASP A 158 -19.47 24.86 8.50
N SER A 159 -18.92 24.77 9.72
CA SER A 159 -19.63 25.17 10.94
C SER A 159 -18.70 25.72 12.02
N GLU A 160 -18.83 27.01 12.35
CA GLU A 160 -18.14 27.65 13.47
C GLU A 160 -18.52 27.06 14.85
N LEU A 161 -19.65 26.34 14.93
CA LEU A 161 -20.10 25.66 16.15
C LEU A 161 -19.52 24.24 16.29
N HIS A 162 -18.74 23.78 15.31
CA HIS A 162 -18.10 22.47 15.40
C HIS A 162 -16.91 22.54 16.37
N LEU A 163 -17.06 21.87 17.51
CA LEU A 163 -15.99 21.73 18.49
C LEU A 163 -15.18 20.47 18.16
N GLU A 164 -13.87 20.64 17.96
CA GLU A 164 -12.96 19.53 17.75
C GLU A 164 -13.08 18.52 18.89
N ARG A 165 -13.30 17.26 18.55
CA ARG A 165 -13.31 16.17 19.52
C ARG A 165 -11.90 15.62 19.62
N ASP A 166 -11.06 16.23 20.45
CA ASP A 166 -9.69 15.77 20.72
C ASP A 166 -9.64 14.27 21.09
N GLU A 167 -10.71 13.78 21.71
CA GLU A 167 -10.85 12.37 22.09
C GLU A 167 -11.04 11.42 20.90
N SER A 168 -11.49 11.90 19.75
CA SER A 168 -11.74 11.08 18.55
C SER A 168 -10.49 10.38 18.03
N PHE A 169 -9.32 10.97 18.26
CA PHE A 169 -8.03 10.40 17.87
C PHE A 169 -7.38 9.56 18.98
N ARG A 170 -7.92 9.61 20.20
CA ARG A 170 -7.30 8.98 21.37
C ARG A 170 -7.15 7.49 21.19
N ASP A 171 -8.21 6.80 20.77
CA ASP A 171 -8.19 5.35 20.56
C ASP A 171 -7.22 4.94 19.44
N LEU A 172 -7.08 5.79 18.41
CA LEU A 172 -6.15 5.55 17.31
C LEU A 172 -4.71 5.53 17.83
N PHE A 173 -4.30 6.51 18.64
CA PHE A 173 -2.89 6.65 19.05
C PHE A 173 -2.56 5.96 20.39
N ASP A 174 -3.54 5.71 21.26
CA ASP A 174 -3.32 5.01 22.54
C ASP A 174 -3.36 3.50 22.41
N LEU A 175 -4.11 2.98 21.43
CA LEU A 175 -4.32 1.55 21.28
C LEU A 175 -4.05 1.04 19.87
N MET A 176 -4.73 1.59 18.85
CA MET A 176 -4.69 0.98 17.51
C MET A 176 -3.32 1.08 16.86
N GLN A 177 -2.71 2.25 16.87
CA GLN A 177 -1.40 2.53 16.30
C GLN A 177 -0.31 1.67 16.96
N PRO A 178 -0.10 1.72 18.29
CA PRO A 178 0.99 0.94 18.89
C PRO A 178 0.75 -0.56 18.77
N ARG A 179 -0.50 -1.03 18.79
CA ARG A 179 -0.84 -2.43 18.53
C ARG A 179 -0.50 -2.84 17.10
N SER A 180 -0.97 -2.11 16.10
CA SER A 180 -0.71 -2.44 14.69
C SER A 180 0.78 -2.34 14.36
N ARG A 181 1.49 -1.33 14.90
CA ARG A 181 2.94 -1.23 14.81
C ARG A 181 3.65 -2.45 15.42
N MET A 182 3.21 -2.89 16.59
CA MET A 182 3.74 -4.11 17.23
C MET A 182 3.54 -5.34 16.34
N GLU A 183 2.37 -5.49 15.72
CA GLU A 183 2.10 -6.60 14.78
C GLU A 183 3.06 -6.57 13.59
N ASP A 184 3.31 -5.38 13.03
CA ASP A 184 4.24 -5.21 11.91
C ASP A 184 5.71 -5.45 12.32
N LEU A 185 6.12 -5.05 13.52
CA LEU A 185 7.44 -5.34 14.07
C LEU A 185 7.63 -6.84 14.35
N VAL A 186 6.61 -7.50 14.91
CA VAL A 186 6.61 -8.95 15.12
C VAL A 186 6.72 -9.68 13.78
N ARG A 187 6.02 -9.23 12.74
CA ARG A 187 6.20 -9.75 11.37
C ARG A 187 7.65 -9.59 10.91
N HIS A 188 8.19 -8.38 11.00
CA HIS A 188 9.54 -8.07 10.53
C HIS A 188 10.61 -8.93 11.22
N TYR A 189 10.59 -9.00 12.56
CA TYR A 189 11.54 -9.80 13.31
C TYR A 189 11.26 -11.30 13.20
N GLY A 190 10.00 -11.73 13.19
CA GLY A 190 9.62 -13.13 13.09
C GLY A 190 9.94 -13.75 11.74
N VAL A 191 9.81 -13.00 10.64
CA VAL A 191 10.26 -13.43 9.30
C VAL A 191 11.78 -13.60 9.30
N ARG A 192 12.53 -12.67 9.90
CA ARG A 192 13.99 -12.75 10.00
C ARG A 192 14.45 -13.98 10.81
N GLU A 193 13.73 -14.33 11.86
CA GLU A 193 14.02 -15.50 12.71
C GLU A 193 13.43 -16.81 12.17
N GLY A 194 12.68 -16.77 11.06
CA GLY A 194 12.02 -17.94 10.48
C GLY A 194 10.84 -18.49 11.31
N THR A 195 10.30 -17.72 12.25
CA THR A 195 9.14 -18.10 13.08
C THR A 195 7.82 -17.70 12.47
N ILE A 196 7.82 -16.70 11.58
CA ILE A 196 6.63 -16.18 10.88
C ILE A 196 6.85 -16.23 9.37
N VAL A 197 5.80 -16.56 8.63
CA VAL A 197 5.79 -16.53 7.17
C VAL A 197 4.67 -15.64 6.63
N VAL A 198 4.93 -14.97 5.51
CA VAL A 198 3.96 -14.13 4.79
C VAL A 198 3.53 -14.91 3.54
N GLY A 199 2.24 -15.22 3.41
CA GLY A 199 1.71 -16.04 2.32
C GLY A 199 1.41 -17.48 2.72
N GLU A 200 1.41 -18.39 1.75
CA GLU A 200 1.21 -19.82 2.00
C GLU A 200 2.41 -20.43 2.76
N PRO A 201 2.16 -21.32 3.74
CA PRO A 201 3.22 -21.91 4.54
C PRO A 201 4.14 -22.77 3.65
N PRO A 202 5.45 -22.50 3.63
CA PRO A 202 6.39 -23.37 2.94
C PRO A 202 6.45 -24.72 3.67
N ILE A 203 6.69 -25.77 2.88
CA ILE A 203 7.05 -27.10 3.36
C ILE A 203 8.19 -26.93 4.37
N ALA A 204 8.02 -27.49 5.56
CA ALA A 204 8.80 -27.21 6.76
C ALA A 204 10.31 -27.08 6.50
N ILE A 205 10.88 -25.93 6.89
CA ILE A 205 12.30 -25.61 6.68
C ILE A 205 13.13 -26.36 7.73
N SER A 206 13.94 -27.32 7.30
CA SER A 206 14.90 -27.99 8.17
C SER A 206 16.05 -27.01 8.50
N THR A 207 16.11 -26.57 9.75
CA THR A 207 17.32 -25.88 10.23
C THR A 207 18.43 -26.91 10.40
N SER A 208 19.68 -26.53 10.09
CA SER A 208 20.88 -27.39 10.10
C SER A 208 21.26 -27.97 11.47
N LYS A 209 20.40 -27.83 12.49
CA LYS A 209 20.55 -28.36 13.85
C LYS A 209 19.25 -28.98 14.35
N GLY A 210 18.83 -30.10 13.74
CA GLY A 210 18.05 -31.17 14.40
C GLY A 210 16.67 -30.88 15.01
N ARG A 211 16.12 -29.66 14.96
CA ARG A 211 14.73 -29.37 15.35
C ARG A 211 14.01 -28.62 14.23
N GLN A 212 12.90 -29.19 13.78
CA GLN A 212 12.07 -28.64 12.72
C GLN A 212 11.14 -27.59 13.32
N ILE A 213 11.36 -26.31 12.98
CA ILE A 213 10.47 -25.22 13.36
C ILE A 213 9.42 -25.10 12.26
N VAL A 214 8.13 -25.18 12.62
CA VAL A 214 7.03 -24.91 11.69
C VAL A 214 6.64 -23.44 11.82
N PRO A 215 6.91 -22.59 10.82
CA PRO A 215 6.60 -21.17 10.88
C PRO A 215 5.08 -20.94 10.86
N ILE A 216 4.63 -19.88 11.55
CA ILE A 216 3.22 -19.50 11.62
C ILE A 216 2.90 -18.45 10.54
N PRO A 217 1.81 -18.61 9.77
CA PRO A 217 1.37 -17.58 8.83
C PRO A 217 1.01 -16.26 9.53
N PHE A 218 1.52 -15.13 9.04
CA PHE A 218 1.27 -13.82 9.64
C PHE A 218 -0.24 -13.46 9.68
N GLY A 219 -1.01 -13.92 8.70
CA GLY A 219 -2.45 -13.66 8.62
C GLY A 219 -3.26 -14.19 9.81
N VAL A 220 -2.77 -15.22 10.51
CA VAL A 220 -3.45 -15.78 11.70
C VAL A 220 -2.92 -15.21 13.01
N VAL A 221 -1.86 -14.40 12.97
CA VAL A 221 -1.21 -13.82 14.15
C VAL A 221 -1.81 -12.45 14.46
N SER A 222 -2.02 -12.14 15.73
CA SER A 222 -2.42 -10.82 16.20
C SER A 222 -1.76 -10.51 17.54
N VAL A 223 -1.70 -9.24 17.91
CA VAL A 223 -1.16 -8.81 19.19
C VAL A 223 -2.29 -8.35 20.10
N SER A 224 -2.30 -8.89 21.31
CA SER A 224 -3.00 -8.29 22.45
C SER A 224 -2.06 -7.23 23.05
N PHE A 225 -2.51 -5.98 23.11
CA PHE A 225 -1.69 -4.85 23.53
C PHE A 225 -2.29 -4.17 24.75
N SER A 226 -1.49 -3.98 25.79
CA SER A 226 -1.84 -3.20 26.98
C SER A 226 -0.63 -2.41 27.48
N SER A 227 -0.83 -1.54 28.48
CA SER A 227 0.25 -0.73 29.06
C SER A 227 1.29 -1.56 29.84
N ARG A 228 0.92 -2.76 30.30
CA ARG A 228 1.77 -3.60 31.17
C ARG A 228 2.15 -4.95 30.55
N ARG A 229 1.44 -5.36 29.50
CA ARG A 229 1.58 -6.70 28.91
C ARG A 229 1.34 -6.63 27.41
N VAL A 230 2.09 -7.44 26.68
CA VAL A 230 1.88 -7.69 25.26
C VAL A 230 1.82 -9.20 25.04
N GLY A 231 0.85 -9.64 24.25
CA GLY A 231 0.61 -11.05 24.00
C GLY A 231 0.51 -11.34 22.51
N LEU A 232 1.05 -12.47 22.09
CA LEU A 232 0.88 -12.98 20.74
C LEU A 232 -0.29 -13.97 20.72
N VAL A 233 -1.28 -13.67 19.88
CA VAL A 233 -2.53 -14.40 19.78
C VAL A 233 -2.65 -15.02 18.39
N ILE A 234 -2.84 -16.33 18.34
CA ILE A 234 -3.18 -17.05 17.10
C ILE A 234 -4.70 -17.17 17.03
N SER A 235 -5.25 -16.83 15.87
CA SER A 235 -6.66 -17.05 15.52
C SER A 235 -6.77 -18.19 14.52
N THR A 236 -7.29 -19.33 14.94
CA THR A 236 -7.78 -20.38 14.04
C THR A 236 -9.26 -20.15 13.75
N ARG A 237 -9.84 -20.88 12.79
CA ARG A 237 -11.28 -20.77 12.46
C ARG A 237 -12.19 -21.00 13.66
N GLU A 238 -11.73 -21.77 14.64
CA GLU A 238 -12.52 -22.22 15.78
C GLU A 238 -12.14 -21.53 17.09
N ARG A 239 -10.91 -21.03 17.23
CA ARG A 239 -10.41 -20.53 18.52
C ARG A 239 -9.38 -19.42 18.39
N LYS A 240 -9.42 -18.48 19.34
CA LYS A 240 -8.33 -17.52 19.59
C LYS A 240 -7.61 -17.93 20.86
N ARG A 241 -6.28 -18.04 20.80
CA ARG A 241 -5.45 -18.40 21.96
C ARG A 241 -4.20 -17.52 22.01
N THR A 242 -3.91 -16.99 23.19
CA THR A 242 -2.61 -16.38 23.49
C THR A 242 -1.58 -17.49 23.66
N ILE A 243 -0.53 -17.46 22.85
CA ILE A 243 0.53 -18.48 22.85
C ILE A 243 1.79 -18.01 23.58
N VAL A 244 2.03 -16.70 23.58
CA VAL A 244 3.22 -16.06 24.15
C VAL A 244 2.77 -14.77 24.80
N GLU A 245 3.32 -14.45 25.95
CA GLU A 245 3.02 -13.20 26.65
C GLU A 245 4.26 -12.67 27.35
N ALA A 246 4.52 -11.38 27.16
CA ALA A 246 5.63 -10.67 27.78
C ALA A 246 5.10 -9.50 28.60
N GLU A 247 5.74 -9.27 29.74
CA GLU A 247 5.58 -8.02 30.47
C GLU A 247 6.20 -6.87 29.68
N ARG A 248 5.57 -5.70 29.80
CA ARG A 248 5.96 -4.46 29.15
C ARG A 248 5.93 -3.33 30.16
N THR A 249 6.91 -2.44 30.11
CA THR A 249 6.81 -1.17 30.84
C THR A 249 6.24 -0.08 29.94
N LYS A 250 5.58 0.93 30.52
CA LYS A 250 4.90 2.00 29.76
C LYS A 250 5.87 2.74 28.82
N ASP A 251 7.10 2.95 29.29
CA ASP A 251 8.16 3.72 28.60
C ASP A 251 9.04 2.85 27.69
N GLU A 252 8.71 1.57 27.54
CA GLU A 252 9.41 0.65 26.64
C GLU A 252 9.08 0.92 25.18
N ARG A 253 10.13 1.00 24.34
CA ARG A 253 10.01 1.04 22.88
C ARG A 253 9.38 -0.24 22.33
N LEU A 254 8.51 -0.10 21.32
CA LEU A 254 7.80 -1.24 20.73
C LEU A 254 8.75 -2.29 20.14
N GLU A 255 9.91 -1.88 19.63
CA GLU A 255 10.92 -2.78 19.06
C GLU A 255 11.50 -3.76 20.09
N VAL A 256 11.65 -3.33 21.34
CA VAL A 256 12.23 -4.17 22.41
C VAL A 256 11.23 -5.26 22.77
N ALA A 257 9.99 -4.87 23.05
CA ALA A 257 8.89 -5.79 23.32
C ALA A 257 8.62 -6.74 22.14
N ALA A 258 8.69 -6.27 20.88
CA ALA A 258 8.53 -7.12 19.70
C ALA A 258 9.63 -8.19 19.60
N LYS A 259 10.89 -7.81 19.81
CA LYS A 259 12.02 -8.77 19.82
C LYS A 259 11.86 -9.81 20.92
N HIS A 260 11.44 -9.38 22.11
CA HIS A 260 11.20 -10.28 23.23
C HIS A 260 10.08 -11.28 22.92
N LEU A 261 8.95 -10.82 22.35
CA LEU A 261 7.87 -11.70 21.90
C LEU A 261 8.34 -12.72 20.86
N VAL A 262 9.13 -12.31 19.86
CA VAL A 262 9.63 -13.22 18.83
C VAL A 262 10.63 -14.23 19.40
N ALA A 263 11.48 -13.83 20.35
CA ALA A 263 12.38 -14.75 21.04
C ALA A 263 11.61 -15.82 21.83
N GLN A 264 10.58 -15.41 22.58
CA GLN A 264 9.71 -16.35 23.30
C GLN A 264 8.91 -17.25 22.33
N LEU A 265 8.43 -16.70 21.22
CA LEU A 265 7.77 -17.46 20.16
C LEU A 265 8.68 -18.57 19.64
N ARG A 266 9.95 -18.25 19.35
CA ARG A 266 10.93 -19.24 18.90
C ARG A 266 11.12 -20.36 19.93
N MET A 267 11.20 -20.03 21.22
CA MET A 267 11.30 -21.01 22.29
C MET A 267 10.07 -21.92 22.37
N TRP A 268 8.88 -21.34 22.24
CA TRP A 268 7.61 -22.07 22.24
C TRP A 268 7.47 -23.01 21.03
N LEU A 269 7.88 -22.56 19.83
CA LEU A 269 7.92 -23.42 18.64
C LEU A 269 8.90 -24.60 18.83
N CYS A 270 10.05 -24.35 19.46
CA CYS A 270 11.05 -25.38 19.74
C CYS A 270 10.64 -26.38 20.83
N SER A 271 9.69 -26.04 21.71
CA SER A 271 9.22 -26.93 22.78
C SER A 271 8.11 -27.89 22.32
N GLY A 272 7.66 -27.78 21.06
CA GLY A 272 6.64 -28.68 20.49
C GLY A 272 5.27 -28.55 21.15
N SER A 273 4.98 -27.45 21.83
CA SER A 273 3.75 -27.24 22.60
C SER A 273 2.58 -26.72 21.75
N HIS A 274 2.42 -27.30 20.55
CA HIS A 274 1.42 -26.93 19.54
C HIS A 274 0.11 -27.69 19.68
#